data_AF-A0A7C7Q462-F1
#
_entry.id   AF-A0A7C7Q462-F1
#
_cell.length_a   1.000
_cell.length_b   1.000
_cell.length_c   1.000
_cell.angle_alpha   90.00
_cell.angle_beta   90.00
_cell.angle_gamma   90.00
#
_symmetry.space_group_name_H-M   'P 1'
#
loop_
_entity.id
_entity.type
_entity.pdbx_description
1 polymer ?
#
loop_
_entity_poly.entity_id
_entity_poly.type
_entity_poly.pdbx_seq_one_letter_code
_entity_poly.pdbx_strand_id
1 'polypeptide(L)'
;EEPLVRAGLEAVRACGVPQGAPGGFGACCDMQHFRGVGVPTVVLGPGELARAHTTDESVDEGELTLAVRVYRELALRFLSC
;
A
#
# COMPACT_ATOMS: atom_id res chain seq x y z
N GLU A 1 10.93 -7.80 11.62
CA GLU A 1 10.26 -6.91 10.64
C GLU A 1 9.87 -7.74 9.43
N GLU A 2 8.64 -7.57 8.92
CA GLU A 2 8.12 -8.32 7.76
C GLU A 2 8.78 -7.83 6.45
N PRO A 3 9.46 -8.69 5.65
CA PRO A 3 10.13 -8.28 4.42
C PRO A 3 9.25 -7.50 3.44
N LEU A 4 7.98 -7.90 3.27
CA LEU A 4 7.05 -7.20 2.38
C LEU A 4 6.78 -5.76 2.82
N VAL A 5 6.62 -5.53 4.14
CA VAL A 5 6.38 -4.20 4.71
C VAL A 5 7.60 -3.30 4.54
N ARG A 6 8.80 -3.83 4.79
CA ARG A 6 10.06 -3.11 4.60
C ARG A 6 10.27 -2.67 3.15
N ALA A 7 10.05 -3.58 2.19
CA ALA A 7 10.14 -3.26 0.76
C ALA A 7 9.14 -2.16 0.36
N GLY A 8 7.91 -2.20 0.91
CA GLY A 8 6.91 -1.15 0.68
C GLY A 8 7.34 0.21 1.20
N LEU A 9 7.87 0.26 2.43
CA LEU A 9 8.42 1.50 2.97
C LEU A 9 9.59 2.03 2.11
N GLU A 10 10.50 1.17 1.67
CA GLU A 10 11.59 1.58 0.79
C GLU A 10 11.10 2.13 -0.56
N ALA A 11 10.08 1.50 -1.16
CA ALA A 11 9.50 1.93 -2.41
C ALA A 11 8.79 3.29 -2.31
N VAL A 12 8.00 3.49 -1.25
CA VAL A 12 7.33 4.77 -0.93
C VAL A 12 8.37 5.88 -0.79
N ARG A 13 9.45 5.63 -0.05
CA ARG A 13 10.56 6.59 0.13
C ARG A 13 11.27 6.91 -1.18
N ALA A 14 11.54 5.91 -2.01
CA ALA A 14 12.20 6.09 -3.30
C ALA A 14 11.38 6.95 -4.27
N CYS A 15 10.05 6.96 -4.13
CA CYS A 15 9.16 7.79 -4.92
C CYS A 15 8.93 9.20 -4.35
N GLY A 16 9.59 9.56 -3.25
CA GLY A 16 9.50 10.90 -2.63
C GLY A 16 8.23 11.15 -1.83
N VAL A 17 7.50 10.09 -1.45
CA VAL A 17 6.29 10.22 -0.63
C VAL A 17 6.68 10.33 0.85
N PRO A 18 6.20 11.35 1.60
CA PRO A 18 6.42 11.46 3.03
C PRO A 18 5.95 10.19 3.77
N GLN A 19 6.80 9.65 4.66
CA GLN A 19 6.50 8.40 5.35
C GLN A 19 5.85 8.65 6.72
N GLY A 20 4.68 8.05 6.92
CA GLY A 20 4.15 7.78 8.26
C GLY A 20 4.66 6.43 8.79
N ALA A 21 4.50 6.20 10.10
CA ALA A 21 4.69 4.87 10.66
C ALA A 21 3.60 3.91 10.12
N PRO A 22 3.92 2.64 9.84
CA PRO A 22 2.91 1.64 9.51
C PRO A 22 1.82 1.57 10.59
N GLY A 23 0.57 1.41 10.16
CA GLY A 23 -0.60 1.33 11.04
C GLY A 23 -1.53 0.17 10.67
N GLY A 24 -2.55 -0.06 11.49
CA GLY A 24 -3.61 -1.00 11.17
C GLY A 24 -4.52 -0.47 10.06
N PHE A 25 -4.98 -1.36 9.18
CA PHE A 25 -6.00 -1.03 8.18
C PHE A 25 -7.39 -1.20 8.79
N GLY A 26 -8.18 -0.13 8.84
CA GLY A 26 -9.48 -0.09 9.54
C GLY A 26 -10.67 -0.68 8.79
N ALA A 27 -10.45 -1.30 7.63
CA ALA A 27 -11.50 -1.89 6.81
C ALA A 27 -11.21 -3.36 6.45
N CYS A 28 -12.24 -4.05 5.97
CA CYS A 28 -12.13 -5.42 5.51
C CYS A 28 -11.61 -5.45 4.07
N CYS A 29 -10.69 -6.38 3.79
CA CYS A 29 -10.24 -6.74 2.45
C CYS A 29 -9.67 -8.18 2.48
N ASP A 30 -9.24 -8.70 1.34
CA ASP A 30 -8.74 -10.07 1.21
C ASP A 30 -7.53 -10.39 2.08
N MET A 31 -6.84 -9.35 2.58
CA MET A 31 -5.79 -9.47 3.59
C MET A 31 -6.18 -10.41 4.73
N GLN A 32 -7.42 -10.36 5.22
CA GLN A 32 -7.85 -11.21 6.35
C GLN A 32 -7.74 -12.70 6.02
N HIS A 33 -8.07 -13.09 4.78
CA HIS A 33 -8.05 -14.47 4.33
C HIS A 33 -6.61 -14.95 4.12
N PHE A 34 -5.78 -14.12 3.48
CA PHE A 34 -4.36 -14.42 3.26
C PHE A 34 -3.59 -14.55 4.58
N ARG A 35 -3.84 -13.63 5.52
CA ARG A 35 -3.28 -13.69 6.88
C ARG A 35 -3.73 -14.96 7.63
N GLY A 36 -4.98 -15.39 7.42
CA GLY A 36 -5.52 -16.61 8.02
C GLY A 36 -4.78 -17.89 7.60
N VAL A 37 -4.09 -17.88 6.45
CA VAL A 37 -3.26 -18.99 5.96
C VAL A 37 -1.76 -18.71 6.06
N GLY A 38 -1.35 -17.68 6.81
CA GLY A 38 0.05 -17.37 7.06
C GLY A 38 0.77 -16.61 5.95
N VAL A 39 0.06 -16.10 4.95
CA VAL A 39 0.65 -15.27 3.88
C VAL A 39 0.83 -13.83 4.39
N PRO A 40 2.05 -13.26 4.33
CA PRO A 40 2.26 -11.86 4.68
C PRO A 40 1.57 -10.89 3.71
N THR A 41 1.05 -9.80 4.24
CA THR A 41 0.23 -8.84 3.50
C THR A 41 0.48 -7.43 3.98
N VAL A 42 0.40 -6.46 3.07
CA VAL A 42 0.37 -5.03 3.37
C VAL A 42 -0.72 -4.36 2.50
N VAL A 43 -1.47 -3.43 3.08
CA VAL A 43 -2.37 -2.55 2.33
C VAL A 43 -1.64 -1.24 2.10
N LEU A 44 -1.53 -0.84 0.85
CA LEU A 44 -0.77 0.33 0.42
C LEU A 44 -1.44 0.90 -0.82
N GLY A 45 -1.77 2.19 -0.80
CA GLY A 45 -2.37 2.87 -1.94
C GLY A 45 -2.91 4.26 -1.58
N PRO A 46 -3.24 5.06 -2.61
CA PRO A 46 -3.81 6.39 -2.45
C PRO A 46 -5.32 6.34 -2.16
N GLY A 47 -5.89 7.51 -1.88
CA GLY A 47 -7.31 7.66 -1.55
C GLY A 47 -7.58 7.74 -0.04
N GLU A 48 -8.82 8.07 0.30
CA GLU A 48 -9.24 8.33 1.68
C GLU A 48 -10.25 7.27 2.13
N LEU A 49 -9.84 6.41 3.08
CA LEU A 49 -10.72 5.35 3.59
C LEU A 49 -12.03 5.90 4.17
N ALA A 50 -12.01 7.10 4.76
CA ALA A 50 -13.19 7.76 5.31
C ALA A 50 -14.25 8.16 4.25
N ARG A 51 -13.85 8.25 2.98
CA ARG A 51 -14.73 8.60 1.85
C ARG A 51 -15.15 7.38 1.02
N ALA A 52 -14.63 6.19 1.34
CA ALA A 52 -15.02 4.96 0.66
C ALA A 52 -16.53 4.71 0.78
N HIS A 53 -17.14 4.24 -0.30
CA HIS A 53 -18.58 3.99 -0.43
C HIS A 53 -19.47 5.23 -0.24
N THR A 54 -18.95 6.42 -0.56
CA THR A 54 -19.73 7.66 -0.61
C THR A 54 -19.86 8.16 -2.04
N THR A 55 -20.80 9.08 -2.30
CA THR A 55 -20.98 9.67 -3.64
C THR A 55 -19.78 10.49 -4.09
N ASP A 56 -19.00 10.97 -3.13
CA ASP A 56 -17.84 11.81 -3.37
C ASP A 56 -16.54 11.01 -3.19
N GLU A 57 -16.59 9.68 -3.28
CA GLU A 57 -15.38 8.85 -3.33
C GLU A 57 -14.55 9.21 -4.57
N SER A 58 -13.26 9.52 -4.36
CA SER A 58 -12.35 9.86 -5.44
C SER A 58 -10.90 9.58 -5.05
N VAL A 59 -10.03 9.60 -6.07
CA VAL A 59 -8.58 9.59 -5.92
C VAL A 59 -8.01 10.67 -6.84
N ASP A 60 -6.97 11.37 -6.40
CA ASP A 60 -6.27 12.31 -7.26
C ASP A 60 -5.50 11.57 -8.36
N GLU A 61 -5.54 12.09 -9.59
CA GLU A 61 -4.88 11.46 -10.75
C GLU A 61 -3.35 11.41 -10.58
N GLY A 62 -2.78 12.44 -9.96
CA GLY A 62 -1.36 12.50 -9.62
C GLY A 62 -0.98 11.46 -8.56
N GLU A 63 -1.82 11.29 -7.53
CA GLU A 63 -1.65 10.23 -6.52
C GLU A 63 -1.76 8.84 -7.13
N LEU A 64 -2.70 8.62 -8.04
CA LEU A 64 -2.84 7.35 -8.75
C LEU A 64 -1.61 7.04 -9.61
N THR A 65 -1.11 8.05 -10.35
CA THR A 65 0.12 7.92 -11.15
C THR A 65 1.35 7.66 -10.27
N LEU A 66 1.41 8.30 -9.10
CA LEU A 66 2.47 8.07 -8.12
C LEU A 66 2.41 6.65 -7.54
N ALA A 67 1.21 6.14 -7.25
CA ALA A 67 1.00 4.79 -6.76
C ALA A 67 1.54 3.73 -7.73
N VAL A 68 1.33 3.92 -9.05
CA VAL A 68 1.91 3.05 -10.08
C VAL A 68 3.44 2.96 -9.95
N ARG A 69 4.10 4.10 -9.74
CA ARG A 69 5.56 4.15 -9.53
C ARG A 69 5.96 3.43 -8.25
N VAL A 70 5.23 3.62 -7.16
CA VAL A 70 5.47 2.93 -5.87
C VAL A 70 5.31 1.42 -6.02
N TYR A 71 4.24 0.94 -6.66
CA TYR A 71 4.01 -0.50 -6.86
C TYR A 71 5.10 -1.13 -7.73
N ARG A 72 5.56 -0.42 -8.77
CA ARG A 72 6.71 -0.85 -9.58
C ARG A 72 7.98 -0.97 -8.73
N GLU A 73 8.30 0.05 -7.95
CA GLU A 73 9.50 0.05 -7.10
C GLU A 73 9.45 -1.02 -5.99
N LEU A 74 8.25 -1.29 -5.44
CA LEU A 74 7.99 -2.39 -4.52
C LEU A 74 8.27 -3.73 -5.19
N ALA A 75 7.65 -3.99 -6.35
CA ALA A 75 7.79 -5.24 -7.08
C ALA A 75 9.25 -5.51 -7.45
N LEU A 76 9.97 -4.49 -7.95
CA LEU A 76 11.40 -4.62 -8.25
C LEU A 76 12.23 -4.93 -7.00
N ARG A 77 11.94 -4.34 -5.84
CA ARG A 77 12.68 -4.63 -4.61
C ARG A 77 12.37 -6.00 -4.04
N PHE A 78 11.12 -6.40 -4.10
CA PHE A 78 10.64 -7.63 -3.45
C PHE A 78 10.88 -8.87 -4.29
N LEU A 79 10.83 -8.75 -5.63
CA LEU A 79 10.90 -9.89 -6.55
C LEU A 79 12.26 -10.07 -7.23
N SER A 80 13.18 -9.09 -7.17
CA SER A 80 14.49 -9.21 -7.82
C SER A 80 15.53 -9.99 -6.99
N CYS A 81 15.08 -10.98 -6.21
CA CYS A 81 15.96 -11.93 -5.53
C CYS A 81 16.29 -13.10 -6.45
#